data_AF-W5LVI0-F1
#
_entry.id   AF-W5LVI0-F1
#
_cell.length_a   1.000
_cell.length_b   1.000
_cell.length_c   1.000
_cell.angle_alpha   90.00
_cell.angle_beta   90.00
_cell.angle_gamma   90.00
#
_symmetry.space_group_name_H-M   'P 1'
#
loop_
_entity.id
_entity.type
_entity.pdbx_description
1 polymer ?
#
loop_
_entity_poly.entity_id
_entity_poly.type
_entity_poly.pdbx_seq_one_letter_code
_entity_poly.pdbx_strand_id
1 'polypeptide(L)'
;MAAECSVDSEIEVLQSIYLDELTVTHGPDSQYPWLVSITLFPSTAQDCDSQYVRLTLSLALPAQYPSCPPKISIHNPRGLSDEILRR
;
A
#
# COMPACT_ATOMS: atom_id res chain seq x y z
N MET A 1 18.27 -21.61 -4.39
CA MET A 1 17.44 -21.58 -3.18
C MET A 1 16.58 -20.34 -3.30
N ALA A 2 15.44 -20.46 -3.97
CA ALA A 2 14.55 -19.32 -4.18
C ALA A 2 14.00 -18.96 -2.82
N ALA A 3 14.26 -17.72 -2.36
CA ALA A 3 13.75 -17.23 -1.10
C ALA A 3 12.23 -17.38 -1.12
N GLU A 4 11.72 -18.28 -0.30
CA GLU A 4 10.33 -18.32 0.09
C GLU A 4 10.11 -17.08 0.96
N CYS A 5 10.03 -15.90 0.33
CA CYS A 5 9.69 -14.68 1.02
C CYS A 5 8.23 -14.83 1.45
N SER A 6 8.03 -15.36 2.66
CA SER A 6 6.74 -15.38 3.31
C SER A 6 6.20 -13.95 3.37
N VAL A 7 4.87 -13.82 3.26
CA VAL A 7 4.18 -12.53 3.30
C VAL A 7 4.60 -11.74 4.53
N ASP A 8 4.71 -12.40 5.69
CA ASP A 8 5.26 -11.85 6.92
C ASP A 8 6.62 -11.17 6.74
N SER A 9 7.58 -11.83 6.09
CA SER A 9 8.92 -11.27 5.89
C SER A 9 8.91 -10.05 4.97
N GLU A 10 8.05 -10.03 3.96
CA GLU A 10 7.86 -8.86 3.10
C GLU A 10 7.27 -7.69 3.90
N ILE A 11 6.28 -7.97 4.76
CA ILE A 11 5.64 -6.98 5.63
C ILE A 11 6.63 -6.39 6.65
N GLU A 12 7.47 -7.22 7.27
CA GLU A 12 8.51 -6.77 8.20
C GLU A 12 9.53 -5.83 7.53
N VAL A 13 9.92 -6.17 6.29
CA VAL A 13 10.81 -5.32 5.49
C VAL A 13 10.13 -4.01 5.15
N LEU A 14 8.87 -4.03 4.73
CA LEU A 14 8.09 -2.81 4.43
C LEU A 14 7.92 -1.94 5.67
N GLN A 15 7.65 -2.53 6.84
CA GLN A 15 7.59 -1.80 8.11
C GLN A 15 8.92 -1.13 8.45
N SER A 16 10.05 -1.75 8.08
CA SER A 16 11.38 -1.18 8.30
C SER A 16 11.71 -0.04 7.32
N ILE A 17 11.19 -0.09 6.10
CA ILE A 17 11.39 0.95 5.07
C ILE A 17 10.52 2.17 5.33
N TYR A 18 9.23 1.93 5.59
CA TYR A 18 8.21 2.97 5.66
C TYR A 18 7.84 3.37 7.08
N LEU A 19 8.32 2.66 8.11
CA LEU A 19 8.21 3.00 9.53
C LEU A 19 6.79 3.48 9.91
N ASP A 20 6.62 4.78 10.17
CA ASP A 20 5.35 5.40 10.59
C ASP A 20 4.34 5.60 9.43
N GLU A 21 4.80 5.56 8.18
CA GLU A 21 3.96 5.77 6.99
C GLU A 21 3.16 4.52 6.60
N LEU A 22 3.54 3.34 7.12
CA LEU A 22 2.92 2.05 6.86
C LEU A 22 2.19 1.55 8.11
N THR A 23 0.88 1.40 8.00
CA THR A 23 0.04 0.76 8.99
C THR A 23 -0.31 -0.65 8.55
N VAL A 24 -0.01 -1.65 9.37
CA VAL A 24 -0.37 -3.05 9.13
C VAL A 24 -1.39 -3.48 10.17
N THR A 25 -2.49 -4.05 9.71
CA THR A 25 -3.57 -4.55 10.57
C THR A 25 -3.98 -5.94 10.13
N HIS A 26 -4.33 -6.79 11.10
CA HIS A 26 -4.91 -8.08 10.81
C HIS A 26 -6.41 -7.96 10.66
N GLY A 27 -6.94 -8.49 9.55
CA GLY A 27 -8.38 -8.52 9.32
C GLY A 27 -9.04 -9.50 10.27
N PRO A 28 -10.22 -9.17 10.83
CA PRO A 28 -11.02 -10.15 11.59
C PRO A 28 -11.60 -11.24 10.68
N ASP A 29 -11.57 -11.03 9.36
CA ASP A 29 -12.10 -11.94 8.35
C ASP A 29 -11.00 -12.85 7.78
N SER A 30 -11.27 -14.15 7.74
CA SER A 30 -10.29 -15.16 7.27
C SER A 30 -9.94 -15.01 5.78
N GLN A 31 -10.70 -14.24 5.01
CA GLN A 31 -10.46 -14.04 3.58
C GLN A 31 -9.27 -13.11 3.31
N TYR A 32 -9.07 -12.10 4.15
CA TYR A 32 -7.99 -11.11 4.05
C TYR A 32 -7.27 -10.97 5.39
N PRO A 33 -6.37 -11.91 5.73
CA PRO A 33 -5.69 -11.92 7.02
C PRO A 33 -4.78 -10.70 7.26
N TRP A 34 -4.36 -10.03 6.18
CA TRP A 34 -3.51 -8.84 6.26
C TRP A 34 -4.11 -7.67 5.50
N LEU A 35 -4.22 -6.54 6.17
CA LEU A 35 -4.54 -5.25 5.60
C LEU A 35 -3.38 -4.29 5.84
N VAL A 36 -2.79 -3.83 4.75
CA VAL A 36 -1.66 -2.91 4.73
C VAL A 36 -2.15 -1.57 4.23
N SER A 37 -1.85 -0.49 4.91
CA SER A 37 -2.21 0.86 4.49
C SER A 37 -0.97 1.73 4.53
N ILE A 38 -0.58 2.28 3.38
CA ILE A 38 0.58 3.15 3.24
C ILE A 38 0.15 4.53 2.77
N THR A 39 0.65 5.58 3.42
CA THR A 39 0.47 6.95 2.93
C THR A 39 1.67 7.32 2.06
N LEU A 40 1.43 7.58 0.78
CA LEU A 40 2.47 7.96 -0.17
C LEU A 40 2.37 9.45 -0.50
N PHE A 41 3.53 10.05 -0.68
CA PHE A 41 3.73 11.42 -1.12
C PHE A 41 4.43 11.42 -2.48
N PRO A 42 4.06 12.32 -3.40
CA PRO A 42 4.76 12.43 -4.67
C PRO A 42 6.20 12.87 -4.41
N SER A 43 7.16 12.27 -5.13
CA SER A 43 8.57 12.69 -5.12
C SER A 43 8.80 13.94 -6.00
N THR A 44 7.77 14.74 -6.25
CA THR A 44 7.84 15.96 -7.08
C THR A 44 8.55 17.06 -6.31
N ALA A 45 9.87 16.94 -6.18
CA ALA A 45 10.75 17.85 -5.47
C ALA A 45 10.89 19.25 -6.11
N GLN A 46 10.06 19.64 -7.08
CA GLN A 46 10.28 20.89 -7.83
C GLN A 46 9.03 21.59 -8.39
N ASP A 47 7.82 21.22 -7.98
CA ASP A 47 6.61 21.90 -8.43
C ASP A 47 5.86 22.48 -7.22
N CYS A 48 6.05 23.78 -6.97
CA CYS A 48 5.47 24.50 -5.83
C CYS A 48 3.94 24.62 -5.90
N ASP A 49 3.31 24.34 -7.05
CA ASP A 49 1.85 24.34 -7.22
C ASP A 49 1.21 22.96 -6.91
N SER A 50 1.96 21.87 -7.01
CA SER A 50 1.45 20.49 -6.85
C SER A 50 1.63 19.90 -5.43
N GLN A 51 1.96 20.72 -4.43
CA GLN A 51 2.36 20.28 -3.07
C GLN A 51 1.24 19.69 -2.17
N TYR A 52 0.06 19.42 -2.72
CA TYR A 52 -1.08 18.92 -1.94
C TYR A 52 -1.53 17.52 -2.32
N VAL A 53 -0.70 16.80 -3.09
CA VAL A 53 -1.00 15.42 -3.45
C VAL A 53 -0.59 14.50 -2.31
N ARG A 54 -1.60 13.86 -1.72
CA ARG A 54 -1.46 12.74 -0.78
C ARG A 54 -2.31 11.62 -1.32
N LEU A 55 -1.80 10.39 -1.24
CA LEU A 55 -2.61 9.21 -1.51
C LEU A 55 -2.38 8.21 -0.38
N THR A 56 -3.46 7.57 0.05
CA THR A 56 -3.39 6.45 0.98
C THR A 56 -3.72 5.19 0.20
N LEU A 57 -2.73 4.31 0.04
CA LEU A 57 -2.86 3.05 -0.67
C LEU A 57 -3.13 1.95 0.35
N SER A 58 -4.29 1.30 0.24
CA SER A 58 -4.69 0.18 1.08
C SER A 58 -4.65 -1.12 0.27
N LEU A 59 -3.86 -2.08 0.74
CA LEU A 59 -3.76 -3.43 0.19
C LEU A 59 -4.40 -4.42 1.15
N ALA A 60 -5.39 -5.19 0.67
CA ALA A 60 -5.89 -6.35 1.39
C ALA A 60 -5.31 -7.61 0.74
N LEU A 61 -4.42 -8.29 1.48
CA LEU A 61 -3.77 -9.50 1.02
C LEU A 61 -4.68 -10.70 1.28
N PRO A 62 -5.13 -11.42 0.24
CA PRO A 62 -5.93 -12.61 0.44
C PRO A 62 -5.10 -13.71 1.10
N ALA A 63 -5.75 -14.66 1.78
CA ALA A 63 -5.07 -15.83 2.33
C ALA A 63 -4.33 -16.69 1.26
N GLN A 64 -4.67 -16.52 -0.01
CA GLN A 64 -3.98 -17.15 -1.15
C GLN A 64 -2.83 -16.30 -1.72
N TYR A 65 -2.47 -15.15 -1.15
CA TYR A 65 -1.29 -14.39 -1.58
C TYR A 65 -0.01 -15.21 -1.28
N PRO A 66 0.98 -15.27 -2.19
CA PRO A 66 1.13 -14.52 -3.44
C PRO A 66 0.48 -15.16 -4.68
N SER A 67 -0.20 -16.32 -4.56
CA SER A 67 -0.87 -16.98 -5.69
C SER A 67 -2.06 -16.18 -6.26
N CYS A 68 -2.71 -15.35 -5.43
CA CYS A 68 -3.70 -14.37 -5.87
C CYS A 68 -3.21 -12.95 -5.57
N PRO A 69 -3.45 -11.99 -6.48
CA PRO A 69 -3.05 -10.61 -6.27
C PRO A 69 -3.82 -9.99 -5.10
N PRO A 70 -3.20 -9.05 -4.36
CA PRO A 70 -3.89 -8.31 -3.31
C PRO A 70 -4.96 -7.40 -3.91
N LYS A 71 -6.00 -7.12 -3.13
CA LYS A 71 -6.99 -6.12 -3.49
C LYS A 71 -6.43 -4.75 -3.13
N ILE A 72 -6.20 -3.93 -4.16
CA ILE A 72 -5.65 -2.57 -4.00
C ILE A 72 -6.80 -1.57 -4.02
N SER A 73 -6.81 -0.66 -3.05
CA SER A 73 -7.76 0.45 -2.96
C SER A 73 -7.01 1.74 -2.69
N ILE A 74 -7.40 2.82 -3.37
CA ILE A 74 -6.79 4.14 -3.19
C ILE A 74 -7.77 5.04 -2.46
N HIS A 75 -7.32 5.63 -1.37
CA HIS A 75 -8.09 6.51 -0.50
C HIS A 75 -7.46 7.90 -0.44
N ASN A 76 -8.31 8.91 -0.22
CA ASN A 76 -7.93 10.31 -0.09
C ASN A 76 -7.01 10.87 -1.20
N PRO A 77 -7.24 10.60 -2.49
CA PRO A 77 -6.44 11.17 -3.56
C PRO A 77 -6.71 12.68 -3.67
N ARG A 78 -6.00 13.49 -2.88
CA ARG A 78 -6.06 14.95 -3.02
C ARG A 78 -5.18 15.35 -4.20
N GLY A 79 -5.66 16.19 -5.11
CA GLY A 79 -4.87 16.70 -6.23
C GLY A 79 -4.50 15.68 -7.32
N LEU A 80 -4.98 14.44 -7.26
CA LEU A 80 -4.89 13.47 -8.35
C LEU A 80 -6.16 13.57 -9.19
N SER A 81 -6.03 13.93 -10.46
CA SER A 81 -7.14 13.89 -11.43
C SER A 81 -7.61 12.43 -11.63
N ASP A 82 -8.92 12.22 -11.81
CA ASP A 82 -9.57 10.90 -12.00
C ASP A 82 -8.90 10.04 -13.10
N GLU A 83 -8.21 10.67 -14.07
CA GLU A 83 -7.48 10.01 -15.15
C GLU A 83 -6.28 9.17 -14.67
N ILE A 84 -5.65 9.53 -13.55
CA ILE A 84 -4.48 8.82 -12.99
C ILE A 84 -4.94 7.60 -12.18
N LEU A 85 -6.13 7.65 -11.59
CA LEU A 85 -6.73 6.58 -10.78
C LEU A 85 -7.32 5.42 -11.61
N ARG A 86 -7.50 5.60 -12.92
CA ARG A 86 -8.21 4.64 -13.79
C ARG A 86 -7.31 3.75 -14.65
N ARG A 87 -5.98 3.78 -14.48
CA ARG A 87 -5.06 3.07 -15.38
C ARG A 87 -4.48 1.78 -14.81
#